data_AF-A0A658NKT5-F1
#
_entry.id   AF-A0A658NKT5-F1
#
_cell.length_a   1.000
_cell.length_b   1.000
_cell.length_c   1.000
_cell.angle_alpha   90.00
_cell.angle_beta   90.00
_cell.angle_gamma   90.00
#
_symmetry.space_group_name_H-M   'P 1'
#
loop_
_entity.id
_entity.type
_entity.pdbx_description
1 polymer ?
#
loop_
_entity_poly.entity_id
_entity_poly.type
_entity_poly.pdbx_seq_one_letter_code
_entity_poly.pdbx_strand_id
1 'polypeptide(L)' 'MNTEEAEFIERVVSINRVTKVVKGGKNLSFSALVVVGDGHGSVGFGKGKAKEVPQAIRKGIEQAKRHMVQVPMKGTSIP' A
#
# COMPACT_ATOMS: atom_id res chain seq x y z
N MET A 1 -6.31 -24.99 -3.48
CA MET A 1 -5.14 -24.31 -2.89
C MET A 1 -5.63 -22.98 -2.34
N ASN A 2 -6.19 -22.98 -1.13
CA ASN A 2 -6.52 -21.75 -0.43
C ASN A 2 -5.25 -21.29 0.26
N THR A 3 -4.52 -20.38 -0.36
CA THR A 3 -3.56 -19.57 0.39
C THR A 3 -4.42 -18.70 1.28
N GLU A 4 -4.48 -19.08 2.54
CA GLU A 4 -5.25 -18.45 3.59
C GLU A 4 -5.14 -16.94 3.45
N GLU A 5 -6.28 -16.26 3.57
CA GLU A 5 -6.34 -14.85 3.90
C GLU A 5 -5.69 -14.71 5.27
N ALA A 6 -4.36 -14.81 5.33
CA ALA A 6 -3.60 -14.39 6.49
C ALA A 6 -4.14 -13.01 6.81
N GLU A 7 -4.58 -12.83 8.05
CA GLU A 7 -5.37 -11.70 8.52
C GLU A 7 -4.49 -10.45 8.47
N PHE A 8 -4.26 -9.97 7.26
CA PHE A 8 -3.31 -8.92 6.98
C PHE A 8 -3.96 -7.62 7.35
N ILE A 9 -3.33 -6.91 8.28
CA ILE A 9 -3.75 -5.59 8.70
C ILE A 9 -3.36 -4.63 7.58
N GLU A 10 -4.37 -4.08 6.90
CA GLU A 10 -4.18 -3.07 5.86
C GLU A 10 -4.30 -1.67 6.47
N ARG A 11 -3.24 -0.86 6.33
CA ARG A 11 -3.22 0.52 6.85
C ARG A 11 -2.86 1.51 5.76
N VAL A 12 -3.74 2.49 5.57
CA VAL A 12 -3.45 3.65 4.70
C VAL A 12 -2.59 4.63 5.46
N VAL A 13 -1.38 4.89 4.95
CA VAL A 13 -0.41 5.80 5.57
C VAL A 13 -0.64 7.23 5.10
N SER A 14 -0.78 7.42 3.79
CA SER A 14 -1.01 8.75 3.21
C SER A 14 -1.81 8.69 1.93
N ILE A 15 -2.60 9.74 1.71
CA ILE A 15 -3.35 9.98 0.47
C ILE A 15 -2.97 11.36 -0.02
N ASN A 16 -2.47 11.43 -1.24
CA ASN A 16 -2.03 12.67 -1.88
C ASN A 16 -2.82 12.91 -3.16
N ARG A 17 -3.41 14.10 -3.29
CA ARG A 17 -3.96 14.57 -4.56
C ARG A 17 -2.81 15.10 -5.43
N VAL A 18 -2.56 14.46 -6.56
CA VAL A 18 -1.52 14.85 -7.51
C VAL A 18 -2.15 15.36 -8.80
N THR A 19 -1.48 16.30 -9.49
CA THR A 19 -2.04 16.94 -10.68
C THR A 19 -0.98 17.08 -11.76
N LYS A 20 -1.30 16.64 -12.99
CA LYS A 20 -0.50 16.87 -14.19
C LYS A 20 -1.12 18.04 -14.97
N VAL A 21 -0.37 19.13 -15.11
CA VAL A 21 -0.79 20.27 -15.93
C VAL A 21 -0.58 19.92 -17.41
N VAL A 22 -1.56 20.26 -18.25
CA VAL A 22 -1.52 20.11 -19.70
C VAL A 22 -2.00 21.41 -20.35
N LYS A 23 -1.75 21.56 -21.66
CA LYS A 23 -2.11 22.77 -22.44
C LYS A 23 -3.58 23.20 -22.32
N GLY A 24 -4.49 22.27 -22.07
CA GLY A 24 -5.94 22.53 -21.93
C GLY A 24 -6.50 22.40 -20.51
N GLY A 25 -5.66 22.23 -19.47
CA GLY A 25 -6.17 22.12 -18.10
C GLY A 25 -5.29 21.31 -17.15
N LYS A 26 -5.92 20.77 -16.10
CA LYS A 26 -5.26 20.03 -15.02
C LYS A 26 -5.85 18.63 -14.92
N ASN A 27 -5.04 17.61 -15.18
CA ASN A 27 -5.42 16.21 -14.97
C ASN A 27 -5.11 15.82 -13.52
N LEU A 28 -6.16 15.59 -12.73
CA LEU A 28 -6.02 15.21 -11.33
C LEU A 28 -6.02 13.69 -11.15
N SER A 29 -5.32 13.22 -10.13
CA SER A 29 -5.32 11.82 -9.69
C SER A 29 -5.00 11.76 -8.19
N PHE A 30 -5.28 10.63 -7.56
CA PHE A 30 -4.92 10.36 -6.18
C PHE A 30 -3.83 9.29 -6.12
N SER A 31 -2.83 9.54 -5.29
CA SER A 31 -1.81 8.58 -4.91
C SER A 31 -2.07 8.13 -3.47
N ALA A 32 -2.10 6.83 -3.22
CA ALA A 32 -2.23 6.25 -1.90
C ALA A 32 -0.98 5.43 -1.56
N LEU A 33 -0.43 5.63 -0.36
CA LEU A 33 0.59 4.77 0.22
C LEU A 33 -0.09 3.87 1.25
N VAL A 34 0.07 2.56 1.08
CA VAL A 34 -0.56 1.54 1.91
C VAL A 34 0.51 0.60 2.44
N VAL A 35 0.36 0.19 3.70
CA VAL A 35 1.16 -0.84 4.36
C VAL A 35 0.24 -1.99 4.71
N VAL A 36 0.73 -3.21 4.53
CA VAL A 36 0.03 -4.46 4.78
C VAL A 36 0.96 -5.33 5.62
N GLY A 37 0.46 -5.99 6.67
CA GLY A 37 1.32 -6.86 7.48
C GLY A 37 0.56 -7.73 8.46
N ASP A 38 1.24 -8.75 8.97
CA ASP A 38 0.69 -9.73 9.93
C ASP A 38 1.02 -9.38 11.39
N GLY A 39 1.82 -8.34 11.64
CA GLY A 39 2.29 -7.95 12.98
C GLY A 39 3.35 -8.89 13.58
N HIS A 40 3.72 -9.97 12.88
CA HIS A 40 4.66 -11.00 13.34
C HIS A 40 5.99 -10.98 12.57
N GLY A 41 6.30 -9.85 11.94
CA GLY A 41 7.53 -9.64 11.18
C GLY A 41 7.36 -9.71 9.66
N SER A 42 6.17 -10.01 9.12
CA SER A 42 5.92 -9.90 7.69
C SER A 42 5.20 -8.59 7.38
N VAL A 43 5.86 -7.73 6.59
CA VAL A 43 5.30 -6.43 6.21
C VAL A 43 5.55 -6.16 4.72
N GLY A 44 4.56 -5.59 4.05
CA GLY A 44 4.64 -5.13 2.67
C GLY A 44 4.16 -3.70 2.59
N PHE A 45 4.71 -2.93 1.64
CA PHE A 45 4.24 -1.59 1.34
C PHE A 45 3.97 -1.45 -0.15
N GLY A 46 3.04 -0.60 -0.50
CA GLY A 46 2.62 -0.41 -1.88
C GLY A 46 2.10 0.98 -2.13
N LYS A 47 2.37 1.48 -3.34
CA LYS A 47 1.91 2.79 -3.78
C LYS A 47 0.96 2.63 -4.95
N GLY A 48 -0.29 3.01 -4.75
CA GLY A 48 -1.29 3.00 -5.82
C GLY A 48 -1.57 4.41 -6.33
N LYS A 49 -1.85 4.53 -7.63
CA LYS A 49 -2.33 5.78 -8.23
C LYS A 49 -3.54 5.51 -9.14
N ALA A 50 -4.59 6.29 -8.95
CA ALA A 50 -5.81 6.20 -9.76
C ALA A 50 -6.54 7.55 -9.83
N LYS A 51 -7.61 7.62 -10.64
CA LYS A 51 -8.48 8.81 -10.70
C LYS A 51 -9.33 8.97 -9.44
N GLU A 52 -9.62 7.87 -8.75
CA GLU A 52 -10.43 7.81 -7.54
C GLU A 52 -9.64 7.23 -6.36
N VAL A 53 -10.00 7.64 -5.15
CA VAL A 53 -9.32 7.22 -3.92
C VAL A 53 -9.44 5.71 -3.65
N PRO A 54 -10.64 5.08 -3.72
CA PRO A 54 -10.75 3.64 -3.43
C PRO A 54 -9.94 2.78 -4.41
N GLN A 55 -9.93 3.17 -5.68
CA GLN A 55 -9.12 2.50 -6.71
C GLN A 55 -7.62 2.66 -6.47
N ALA A 56 -7.17 3.82 -5.98
CA ALA A 56 -5.77 4.03 -5.63
C ALA A 56 -5.35 3.16 -4.43
N ILE A 57 -6.20 3.05 -3.41
CA ILE A 57 -5.95 2.20 -2.23
C ILE A 57 -5.86 0.73 -2.64
N ARG A 58 -6.82 0.22 -3.43
CA ARG A 58 -6.83 -1.18 -3.90
C ARG A 58 -5.56 -1.55 -4.66
N LYS A 59 -5.09 -0.66 -5.56
CA LYS A 59 -3.82 -0.86 -6.27
C LYS A 59 -2.61 -0.85 -5.33
N GLY A 60 -2.65 -0.02 -4.28
CA GLY A 60 -1.62 0.01 -3.24
C GLY A 60 -1.58 -1.30 -2.46
N ILE A 61 -2.73 -1.83 -2.03
CA ILE A 61 -2.85 -3.12 -1.33
C ILE A 61 -2.31 -4.26 -2.17
N GLU A 62 -2.71 -4.33 -3.44
CA GLU A 62 -2.26 -5.39 -4.34
C GLU A 62 -0.74 -5.35 -4.56
N GLN A 63 -0.15 -4.15 -4.70
CA GLN A 63 1.30 -4.01 -4.75
C GLN A 63 1.98 -4.41 -3.44
N ALA A 64 1.42 -4.05 -2.29
CA ALA A 64 1.96 -4.38 -0.98
C ALA A 64 1.97 -5.88 -0.75
N LYS A 65 0.89 -6.59 -1.10
CA LYS A 65 0.78 -8.05 -0.99
C LYS A 65 1.79 -8.79 -1.88
N ARG A 66 2.15 -8.21 -3.04
CA ARG A 66 3.18 -8.78 -3.93
C ARG A 66 4.61 -8.54 -3.43
N HIS A 67 4.85 -7.46 -2.69
CA HIS A 67 6.18 -7.08 -2.18
C HIS A 67 6.25 -7.18 -0.66
N MET A 68 5.99 -8.38 -0.15
CA MET A 68 6.16 -8.68 1.27
C MET A 68 7.65 -8.84 1.60
N VAL A 69 8.06 -8.26 2.72
CA VAL A 69 9.40 -8.33 3.27
C VAL A 69 9.32 -8.96 4.64
N GLN A 70 10.19 -9.94 4.89
CA GLN A 70 10.35 -10.53 6.20
C GLN A 70 11.38 -9.72 6.99
N VAL A 71 10.93 -9.12 8.09
CA VAL A 71 11.77 -8.34 9.01
C VAL A 71 12.26 -9.29 10.10
N PRO A 72 13.59 -9.45 10.27
CA PRO A 72 14.12 -10.23 11.38
C PRO A 72 13.80 -9.48 12.68
N MET A 73 13.05 -10.13 13.58
CA MET A 73 12.71 -9.59 14.88
C MET A 73 13.33 -10.45 15.98
N LYS A 74 13.85 -9.81 17.03
CA LYS A 74 14.35 -10.45 18.25
C LYS A 74 13.43 -10.06 19.41
N GLY A 75 12.41 -10.88 19.64
CA GLY A 75 11.34 -10.57 20.59
C GLY A 75 10.53 -9.36 20.12
N THR A 76 10.66 -8.24 20.84
CA THR A 76 10.00 -6.96 20.53
C THR A 76 10.91 -5.95 19.82
N SER A 77 12.20 -6.28 19.64
CA SER A 77 13.19 -5.37 19.06
C SER A 77 13.73 -5.89 17.73
N ILE A 78 14.27 -4.97 16.96
CA ILE A 78 15.14 -5.29 15.82
C ILE A 78 16.48 -5.82 16.40
N PRO A 79 17.13 -6.81 15.75
CA PRO A 79 18.39 -7.43 16.21
C PRO A 79 19.50 -6.45 16.58
#